data_AF-A0A3L7WI62-F1
#
_entry.id   AF-A0A3L7WI62-F1
#
_cell.length_a   1.000
_cell.length_b   1.000
_cell.length_c   1.000
_cell.angle_alpha   90.00
_cell.angle_beta   90.00
_cell.angle_gamma   90.00
#
_symmetry.space_group_name_H-M   'P 1'
#
loop_
_entity.id
_entity.type
_entity.pdbx_description
1 polymer ?
#
loop_
_entity_poly.entity_id
_entity_poly.type
_entity_poly.pdbx_seq_one_letter_code
_entity_poly.pdbx_strand_id
1 'polypeptide(L)'
;MKLERFTEKAQEAFQEAQSIMSTMHHTQLDVEHIFLALLRQTDGLATKALQKLSVDADVVAQRVEYELEKSPKVYGQNIYGNQVYITPRTQSLVKRAAE
;
A
#
# COMPACT_ATOMS: atom_id res chain seq x y z
N MET A 1 -7.56 13.40 1.97
CA MET A 1 -8.12 12.20 1.31
C MET A 1 -9.35 11.78 2.12
N LYS A 2 -10.55 11.69 1.51
CA LYS A 2 -11.76 11.29 2.25
C LYS A 2 -11.90 9.78 2.21
N LEU A 3 -11.28 9.11 3.18
CA LEU A 3 -11.29 7.65 3.30
C LEU A 3 -12.68 7.09 3.60
N GLU A 4 -13.57 7.93 4.13
CA GLU A 4 -14.93 7.59 4.56
C GLU A 4 -15.83 7.13 3.40
N ARG A 5 -15.40 7.38 2.15
CA ARG A 5 -16.12 6.97 0.94
C ARG A 5 -15.79 5.53 0.50
N PHE A 6 -14.78 4.90 1.09
CA PHE A 6 -14.38 3.55 0.76
C PHE A 6 -14.95 2.53 1.75
N THR A 7 -15.01 1.26 1.34
CA THR A 7 -15.36 0.15 2.23
C THR A 7 -14.40 0.04 3.42
N GLU A 8 -14.85 -0.53 4.54
CA GLU A 8 -14.01 -0.76 5.74
C GLU A 8 -12.70 -1.47 5.40
N LYS A 9 -12.75 -2.58 4.64
CA LYS A 9 -11.54 -3.29 4.18
C LYS A 9 -10.60 -2.38 3.37
N ALA A 10 -11.12 -1.50 2.53
CA ALA A 10 -10.25 -0.58 1.80
C ALA A 10 -9.62 0.48 2.73
N GLN A 11 -10.35 0.97 3.74
CA GLN A 11 -9.82 1.87 4.76
C GLN A 11 -8.72 1.20 5.60
N GLU A 12 -8.92 -0.06 6.00
CA GLU A 12 -7.91 -0.89 6.66
C GLU A 12 -6.66 -1.04 5.79
N ALA A 13 -6.83 -1.28 4.48
CA ALA A 13 -5.69 -1.38 3.56
C ALA A 13 -4.88 -0.07 3.50
N PHE A 14 -5.53 1.10 3.55
CA PHE A 14 -4.81 2.39 3.60
C PHE A 14 -4.08 2.63 4.93
N GLN A 15 -4.62 2.13 6.04
CA GLN A 15 -3.95 2.19 7.34
C GLN A 15 -2.72 1.27 7.35
N GLU A 16 -2.90 0.03 6.87
CA GLU A 16 -1.82 -0.94 6.75
C GLU A 16 -0.73 -0.46 5.78
N ALA A 17 -1.09 0.18 4.67
CA ALA A 17 -0.12 0.77 3.73
C ALA A 17 0.78 1.82 4.40
N GLN A 18 0.22 2.64 5.29
CA GLN A 18 1.00 3.61 6.08
C GLN A 18 1.89 2.91 7.11
N SER A 19 1.41 1.81 7.72
CA SER A 19 2.21 0.98 8.61
C SER A 19 3.41 0.34 7.90
N ILE A 20 3.18 -0.23 6.70
CA ILE A 20 4.23 -0.80 5.84
C ILE A 20 5.26 0.29 5.49
N MET A 21 4.81 1.45 5.01
CA MET A 21 5.69 2.57 4.68
C MET A 21 6.58 2.98 5.87
N SER A 22 6.00 3.11 7.06
CA SER A 22 6.71 3.43 8.30
C SER A 22 7.74 2.37 8.68
N THR A 23 7.33 1.09 8.64
CA THR A 23 8.16 -0.07 8.97
C THR A 23 9.34 -0.22 8.01
N MET A 24 9.13 0.11 6.73
CA MET A 24 10.19 0.07 5.70
C MET A 24 11.05 1.33 5.67
N HIS A 25 10.80 2.30 6.56
CA HIS A 25 11.50 3.59 6.64
C HIS A 25 11.39 4.42 5.35
N HIS A 26 10.24 4.34 4.69
CA HIS A 26 9.89 5.19 3.56
C HIS A 26 9.19 6.47 4.03
N THR A 27 9.41 7.57 3.34
CA THR A 27 8.74 8.86 3.62
C THR A 27 7.61 9.18 2.63
N GLN A 28 7.45 8.32 1.62
CA GLN A 28 6.49 8.49 0.53
C GLN A 28 5.53 7.29 0.49
N LEU A 29 4.23 7.58 0.56
CA LEU A 29 3.19 6.58 0.39
C LEU A 29 2.92 6.37 -1.11
N ASP A 30 3.59 5.38 -1.70
CA ASP A 30 3.38 4.97 -3.09
C ASP A 30 2.42 3.77 -3.23
N VAL A 31 1.97 3.51 -4.45
CA VAL A 31 0.93 2.51 -4.79
C VAL A 31 1.31 1.09 -4.38
N GLU A 32 2.60 0.77 -4.35
CA GLU A 32 3.13 -0.53 -3.97
C GLU A 32 2.79 -0.86 -2.50
N HIS A 33 2.80 0.12 -1.59
CA HIS A 33 2.41 -0.08 -0.19
C HIS A 33 0.93 -0.46 -0.07
N ILE A 34 0.07 0.22 -0.84
CA ILE A 34 -1.37 -0.05 -0.87
C ILE A 34 -1.62 -1.44 -1.47
N PHE A 35 -0.90 -1.80 -2.53
CA PHE A 35 -1.06 -3.09 -3.15
C PHE A 35 -0.60 -4.22 -2.23
N LEU A 36 0.55 -4.07 -1.56
CA LEU A 36 1.01 -5.04 -0.57
C LEU A 36 0.03 -5.19 0.59
N ALA A 37 -0.54 -4.08 1.09
CA ALA A 37 -1.57 -4.11 2.12
C ALA A 37 -2.80 -4.91 1.66
N LEU A 38 -3.30 -4.66 0.44
CA LEU A 38 -4.45 -5.39 -0.12
C LEU A 38 -4.16 -6.89 -0.31
N LEU A 39 -2.93 -7.26 -0.67
CA LEU A 39 -2.53 -8.66 -0.82
C LEU A 39 -2.38 -9.37 0.52
N ARG A 40 -2.02 -8.66 1.59
CA ARG A 40 -1.88 -9.20 2.95
C ARG A 40 -3.20 -9.31 3.71
N GLN A 41 -4.30 -8.80 3.15
CA GLN A 41 -5.60 -8.91 3.80
C GLN A 41 -6.12 -10.34 3.82
N THR A 42 -6.43 -10.83 5.02
CA THR A 42 -7.14 -12.09 5.21
C THR A 42 -8.49 -12.05 4.52
N ASP A 43 -8.75 -13.05 3.68
CA ASP A 43 -9.98 -13.14 2.87
C ASP A 43 -10.24 -11.88 2.02
N GLY A 44 -9.17 -11.24 1.55
CA GLY A 44 -9.19 -10.02 0.73
C GLY A 44 -9.72 -10.24 -0.69
N LEU A 45 -10.30 -9.20 -1.28
CA LEU A 45 -10.79 -9.26 -2.67
C LEU A 45 -9.63 -9.34 -3.68
N ALA A 46 -8.49 -8.69 -3.39
CA ALA A 46 -7.33 -8.67 -4.27
C ALA A 46 -6.74 -10.09 -4.47
N THR A 47 -6.57 -10.86 -3.39
CA THR A 47 -6.07 -12.23 -3.45
C THR A 47 -7.05 -13.14 -4.19
N LYS A 48 -8.35 -13.03 -3.91
CA LYS A 48 -9.41 -13.75 -4.66
C LYS A 48 -9.42 -13.41 -6.15
N ALA A 49 -9.17 -12.15 -6.52
CA ALA A 49 -9.12 -11.73 -7.91
C ALA A 49 -7.91 -12.34 -8.65
N LEU A 50 -6.73 -12.36 -8.02
CA LEU A 50 -5.54 -13.01 -8.57
C LEU A 50 -5.73 -14.53 -8.71
N GLN A 51 -6.30 -15.19 -7.69
CA GLN A 51 -6.58 -16.63 -7.75
C GLN A 51 -7.54 -17.00 -8.89
N LYS A 52 -8.57 -16.18 -9.15
CA LYS A 52 -9.46 -16.36 -10.32
C LYS A 52 -8.73 -16.28 -11.66
N LEU A 53 -7.61 -15.55 -11.70
CA LEU A 53 -6.72 -15.46 -12.86
C LEU A 53 -5.63 -16.53 -12.87
N SER A 54 -5.70 -17.53 -11.97
CA SER A 54 -4.66 -18.55 -11.75
C SER A 54 -3.29 -17.97 -11.40
N VAL A 55 -3.28 -16.80 -10.75
CA VAL A 55 -2.08 -16.13 -10.25
C VAL A 55 -1.95 -16.38 -8.75
N ASP A 56 -0.77 -16.84 -8.33
CA ASP A 56 -0.43 -17.00 -6.93
C ASP A 56 -0.22 -15.63 -6.27
N ALA A 57 -1.12 -15.28 -5.36
CA ALA A 57 -1.09 -14.01 -4.66
C ALA A 57 0.12 -13.85 -3.74
N ASP A 58 0.66 -14.95 -3.19
CA ASP A 58 1.81 -14.92 -2.30
C ASP A 58 3.09 -14.59 -3.09
N VAL A 59 3.23 -15.17 -4.29
CA VAL A 59 4.32 -14.83 -5.22
C VAL A 59 4.26 -13.36 -5.62
N VAL A 60 3.06 -12.83 -5.89
CA VAL A 60 2.89 -11.40 -6.21
C VAL A 60 3.24 -10.53 -4.99
N ALA A 61 2.79 -10.90 -3.78
CA ALA A 61 3.09 -10.15 -2.56
C ALA A 61 4.60 -10.10 -2.30
N GLN A 62 5.31 -11.23 -2.41
CA GLN A 62 6.76 -11.29 -2.29
C GLN A 62 7.46 -10.41 -3.32
N ARG A 63 6.96 -10.39 -4.57
CA ARG A 63 7.53 -9.55 -5.62
C ARG A 63 7.34 -8.07 -5.32
N VAL A 64 6.15 -7.67 -4.85
CA VAL A 64 5.86 -6.28 -4.47
C VAL A 64 6.73 -5.84 -3.28
N GLU A 65 6.84 -6.70 -2.26
CA GLU A 65 7.72 -6.45 -1.11
C GLU A 65 9.17 -6.28 -1.54
N TYR A 66 9.68 -7.13 -2.43
CA TYR A 66 11.02 -6.99 -2.98
C TYR A 66 11.24 -5.68 -3.76
N GLU A 67 10.25 -5.19 -4.50
CA GLU A 67 10.37 -3.88 -5.16
C GLU A 67 10.36 -2.72 -4.16
N LEU A 68 9.56 -2.81 -3.10
CA LEU A 68 9.57 -1.85 -2.00
C LEU A 68 10.93 -1.82 -1.28
N GLU A 69 11.57 -2.96 -1.06
CA GLU A 69 12.88 -3.01 -0.39
C GLU A 69 14.00 -2.26 -1.11
N LYS A 70 13.88 -2.09 -2.44
CA LYS A 70 14.82 -1.31 -3.27
C LYS A 70 14.63 0.19 -3.15
N SER A 71 13.51 0.64 -2.57
CA SER A 71 13.22 2.06 -2.45
C SER A 71 14.13 2.73 -1.41
N PRO A 72 14.45 4.03 -1.58
CA PRO A 72 15.32 4.73 -0.63
C PRO A 72 14.76 4.71 0.80
N LYS A 73 15.56 4.20 1.73
CA LYS A 73 15.26 4.20 3.16
C LYS A 73 15.85 5.43 3.82
N VAL A 74 15.06 6.16 4.59
CA VAL A 74 15.51 7.35 5.30
C VAL A 74 15.67 7.00 6.77
N TYR A 75 16.88 7.20 7.30
CA TYR A 75 17.22 7.02 8.71
C TYR A 75 17.66 8.36 9.32
N GLY A 76 17.02 8.83 10.40
CA GLY A 76 17.35 10.11 11.03
C GLY A 76 16.37 10.55 12.14
N GLN A 77 16.81 11.44 13.04
CA GLN A 77 16.05 11.88 14.23
C GLN A 77 14.72 12.61 13.91
N ASN A 78 14.47 13.01 12.66
CA ASN A 78 13.29 13.77 12.23
C ASN A 78 12.30 12.99 11.34
N ILE A 79 12.39 11.66 11.24
CA ILE A 79 11.43 10.89 10.40
C ILE A 79 9.99 11.06 10.89
N TYR A 80 9.78 11.11 12.20
CA TYR A 80 8.45 11.29 12.81
C TYR A 80 7.92 12.73 12.72
N GLY A 81 8.75 13.70 12.32
CA GLY A 81 8.34 15.08 12.03
C GLY A 81 8.17 15.36 10.54
N ASN A 82 8.56 14.42 9.67
CA ASN A 82 8.43 14.56 8.24
C ASN A 82 6.99 14.26 7.82
N GLN A 83 6.37 15.22 7.15
CA GLN A 83 5.02 15.09 6.62
C GLN A 83 5.00 13.92 5.62
N VAL A 84 4.14 12.92 5.86
CA VAL A 84 3.94 11.79 4.95
C VAL A 84 3.58 12.33 3.57
N TYR A 85 4.42 12.05 2.58
CA TYR A 85 4.18 12.51 1.22
C TYR A 85 3.39 11.46 0.43
N ILE A 86 2.18 11.81 0.00
CA ILE A 86 1.38 10.94 -0.87
C ILE A 86 1.79 11.19 -2.31
N THR A 87 2.30 10.16 -3.00
CA THR A 87 2.80 10.30 -4.38
C THR A 87 1.67 10.66 -5.35
N PRO A 88 1.96 11.33 -6.48
CA PRO A 88 0.97 11.60 -7.53
C PRO A 88 0.31 10.32 -8.07
N ARG A 89 1.05 9.20 -8.10
CA ARG A 89 0.54 7.88 -8.49
C ARG A 89 -0.53 7.41 -7.51
N THR A 90 -0.28 7.50 -6.21
CA THR A 90 -1.27 7.20 -5.17
C THR A 90 -2.48 8.12 -5.24
N GLN A 91 -2.28 9.42 -5.44
CA GLN A 91 -3.40 10.36 -5.60
C GLN A 91 -4.28 10.00 -6.81
N SER A 92 -3.66 9.65 -7.94
CA SER A 92 -4.37 9.21 -9.15
C SER A 92 -5.12 7.89 -8.93
N LEU A 93 -4.48 6.92 -8.26
CA LEU A 93 -5.10 5.64 -7.90
C LEU A 93 -6.36 5.85 -7.07
N VAL A 94 -6.27 6.67 -6.02
CA VAL A 94 -7.38 6.93 -5.11
C VAL A 94 -8.52 7.68 -5.82
N LYS A 95 -8.18 8.64 -6.69
CA LYS A 95 -9.18 9.35 -7.50
C LYS A 95 -9.94 8.36 -8.38
N ARG A 96 -9.23 7.51 -9.13
CA ARG A 96 -9.83 6.50 -10.03
C ARG A 96 -10.65 5.45 -9.30
N ALA A 97 -10.27 5.11 -8.06
CA ALA A 97 -11.01 4.15 -7.24
C ALA A 97 -12.28 4.74 -6.62
N ALA A 98 -12.44 6.07 -6.62
CA ALA A 98 -13.60 6.77 -6.10
C ALA A 98 -14.62 7.19 -7.18
N GLU A 99 -14.29 6.96 -8.46
CA GLU A 99 -15.16 7.12 -9.64
C GLU A 99 -16.03 5.87 -9.84
#